data_AF-F0X1E0-F1
#
_entry.id   AF-F0X1E0-F1
#
_cell.length_a   1.000
_cell.length_b   1.000
_cell.length_c   1.000
_cell.angle_alpha   90.00
_cell.angle_beta   90.00
_cell.angle_gamma   90.00
#
_symmetry.space_group_name_H-M   'P 1'
#
loop_
_entity.id
_entity.type
_entity.pdbx_description
1 polymer ?
#
loop_
_entity_poly.entity_id
_entity_poly.type
_entity_poly.pdbx_seq_one_letter_code
_entity_poly.pdbx_strand_id
1 'polypeptide(L)' 'MVLPTKARLRSEKHLANVKKRGNVSQANKGERTFPIGPVLLGFFIFVIVGSSIMQILRAAQSAM' A
#
# COMPACT_ATOMS: atom_id res chain seq x y z
N MET A 1 -53.70 7.16 7.50
CA MET A 1 -52.24 7.34 7.34
C MET A 1 -52.03 8.47 6.34
N VAL A 2 -51.59 9.64 6.81
CA VAL A 2 -51.48 10.85 5.96
C VAL A 2 -50.18 10.76 5.17
N LEU A 3 -50.23 10.88 3.83
CA LEU A 3 -49.02 10.79 3.02
C LEU A 3 -48.10 11.98 3.34
N PRO A 4 -46.80 11.73 3.61
CA PRO A 4 -45.87 12.82 3.90
C PRO A 4 -45.70 13.69 2.65
N THR A 5 -45.83 15.00 2.84
CA THR A 5 -45.58 16.00 1.79
C THR A 5 -44.15 15.83 1.25
N LYS A 6 -43.92 16.05 -0.05
CA LYS A 6 -42.60 15.86 -0.68
C LYS A 6 -41.45 16.62 0.02
N ALA A 7 -41.75 17.73 0.69
CA ALA A 7 -40.80 18.48 1.51
C ALA A 7 -40.29 17.69 2.72
N ARG A 8 -41.18 16.96 3.42
CA ARG A 8 -40.80 16.11 4.58
C ARG A 8 -39.88 14.98 4.16
N LEU A 9 -40.20 14.31 3.05
CA LEU A 9 -39.37 13.23 2.49
C LEU A 9 -37.96 13.71 2.11
N ARG A 10 -37.82 14.95 1.63
CA ARG A 10 -36.51 15.54 1.33
C ARG A 10 -35.72 15.83 2.60
N SER A 11 -36.37 16.36 3.64
CA SER A 11 -35.75 16.64 4.95
C SER A 11 -35.27 15.35 5.62
N GLU A 12 -36.09 14.30 5.63
CA GLU A 12 -35.74 13.00 6.20
C GLU A 12 -34.53 12.37 5.51
N LYS A 13 -34.45 12.45 4.17
CA LYS A 13 -33.27 12.00 3.40
C LYS A 13 -32.01 12.80 3.73
N HIS A 14 -32.15 14.11 3.92
CA HIS A 14 -31.02 14.97 4.27
C HIS A 14 -30.51 14.64 5.68
N LEU A 15 -31.41 14.53 6.67
CA LEU A 15 -31.09 14.16 8.05
C LEU A 15 -30.44 12.78 8.16
N ALA A 16 -30.88 11.81 7.35
CA ALA A 16 -30.29 10.47 7.32
C ALA A 16 -28.83 10.46 6.80
N ASN A 17 -28.46 11.41 5.94
CA ASN A 17 -27.11 11.52 5.39
C ASN A 17 -26.18 12.40 6.25
N VAL A 18 -26.72 13.23 7.15
CA VAL A 18 -25.92 14.02 8.11
C VAL A 18 -25.13 13.13 9.07
N LYS A 19 -25.72 12.02 9.54
CA LYS A 19 -25.00 11.02 10.37
C LYS A 19 -23.92 10.24 9.61
N LYS A 20 -23.93 10.28 8.27
CA LYS A 20 -22.90 9.66 7.42
C LYS A 20 -21.73 10.59 7.13
N ARG A 21 -21.77 11.84 7.60
CA ARG A 21 -20.67 12.80 7.50
C ARG A 21 -19.54 12.36 8.45
N GLY A 22 -18.43 11.88 7.88
CA GLY A 22 -17.23 11.54 8.64
C GLY A 22 -16.62 10.17 8.34
N ASN A 23 -17.32 9.27 7.63
CA ASN A 23 -16.72 8.00 7.20
C ASN A 23 -16.02 8.14 5.84
N VAL A 24 -15.09 9.08 5.74
CA VAL A 24 -14.08 9.03 4.69
C VAL A 24 -13.00 8.14 5.25
N SER A 25 -12.74 6.99 4.62
CA SER A 25 -11.65 6.10 5.01
C SER A 25 -10.38 6.94 5.10
N GLN A 26 -9.92 7.19 6.33
CA GLN A 26 -8.62 7.80 6.53
C GLN A 26 -7.65 6.88 5.80
N ALA A 27 -6.91 7.44 4.84
CA ALA A 27 -5.91 6.68 4.11
C ALA A 27 -5.07 5.98 5.17
N ASN A 28 -5.14 4.64 5.20
CA ASN A 28 -4.33 3.84 6.10
C ASN A 28 -2.91 4.37 5.90
N LYS A 29 -2.40 5.07 6.92
CA LYS A 29 -1.04 5.58 6.95
C LYS A 29 -0.19 4.34 7.19
N GLY A 30 -0.15 3.52 6.14
CA GLY A 30 0.37 2.17 6.10
C GLY A 30 1.77 2.27 6.63
N GLU A 31 1.91 1.66 7.80
CA GLU A 31 3.12 1.48 8.54
C GLU A 31 4.28 1.25 7.57
N ARG A 32 5.06 2.33 7.38
CA ARG A 32 6.30 2.50 6.61
C ARG A 32 6.87 1.19 6.07
N THR A 33 6.18 0.62 5.11
CA THR A 33 6.62 -0.55 4.39
C THR A 33 7.62 0.03 3.41
N PHE A 34 8.90 -0.23 3.64
CA PHE A 34 9.94 0.15 2.70
C PHE A 34 9.42 -0.22 1.29
N PRO A 35 9.50 0.70 0.31
CA PRO A 35 8.91 0.49 -1.02
C PRO A 35 9.51 -0.71 -1.78
N ILE A 36 10.50 -1.35 -1.16
CA ILE A 36 11.17 -2.57 -1.56
C ILE A 36 10.64 -3.73 -0.72
N GLY A 37 9.96 -4.67 -1.40
CA GLY A 37 9.45 -5.88 -0.75
C GLY A 37 10.58 -6.82 -0.28
N PRO A 38 10.31 -7.72 0.68
CA PRO A 38 11.30 -8.66 1.21
C PRO A 38 11.99 -9.50 0.12
N VAL A 39 11.26 -9.84 -0.93
CA VAL A 39 11.76 -10.61 -2.08
C VAL A 39 12.84 -9.83 -2.84
N LEU A 40 12.60 -8.55 -3.13
CA LEU A 40 13.54 -7.71 -3.86
C LEU A 40 14.79 -7.41 -3.04
N LEU A 41 14.63 -7.23 -1.72
CA LEU A 41 15.75 -7.06 -0.80
C LEU A 41 16.63 -8.33 -0.75
N GLY A 42 16.01 -9.51 -0.66
CA GLY A 42 16.72 -10.79 -0.71
C GLY A 42 17.47 -11.00 -2.03
N PHE A 43 16.83 -10.68 -3.15
CA PHE A 43 17.45 -10.74 -4.48
C PHE A 43 18.66 -9.81 -4.59
N PHE A 44 18.53 -8.58 -4.09
CA PHE A 44 19.62 -7.60 -4.12
C PHE A 44 20.87 -8.09 -3.37
N ILE A 45 20.69 -8.64 -2.16
CA ILE A 45 21.79 -9.20 -1.37
C ILE A 45 22.42 -10.40 -2.09
N PHE A 46 21.61 -11.30 -2.65
CA PHE A 46 22.09 -12.47 -3.39
C PHE A 46 22.96 -12.07 -4.59
N VAL A 47 22.52 -11.09 -5.37
CA VAL A 47 23.27 -10.59 -6.54
C VAL A 47 24.60 -9.96 -6.13
N ILE A 48 24.62 -9.16 -5.06
CA ILE A 48 25.85 -8.51 -4.57
C ILE A 48 26.88 -9.54 -4.10
N VAL A 49 26.46 -10.48 -3.25
CA VAL A 49 27.37 -11.50 -2.69
C VAL A 49 27.79 -12.48 -3.79
N GLY A 50 26.85 -12.95 -4.61
CA GLY A 50 27.10 -13.92 -5.66
C GLY A 50 28.02 -13.38 -6.76
N SER A 51 27.86 -12.12 -7.15
CA SER A 51 28.75 -11.50 -8.15
C SER A 51 30.17 -11.31 -7.62
N SER A 52 30.34 -10.97 -6.33
CA SER A 52 31.65 -10.83 -5.69
C SER A 52 32.42 -12.16 -5.66
N ILE A 53 31.74 -13.26 -5.33
CA ILE A 53 32.35 -14.60 -5.34
C ILE A 53 32.82 -14.97 -6.75
N MET A 54 31.97 -14.78 -7.76
CA MET A 54 32.31 -15.08 -9.15
C MET A 54 33.46 -14.21 -9.68
N GLN A 55 33.56 -12.95 -9.24
CA GLN A 55 34.68 -12.07 -9.58
C GLN A 55 35.99 -12.58 -8.97
N ILE A 56 35.99 -13.02 -7.71
CA ILE A 56 37.20 -13.56 -7.06
C ILE A 56 37.68 -14.83 -7.76
N LEU A 57 36.76 -15.75 -8.10
CA LEU A 57 37.10 -16.98 -8.82
C LEU A 57 37.69 -16.68 -10.20
N ARG A 58 37.10 -15.75 -10.95
CA ARG A 58 37.65 -15.29 -12.23
C ARG A 58 39.01 -14.63 -12.07
N ALA A 59 39.15 -13.76 -11.07
CA ALA A 59 40.41 -13.06 -10.79
C ALA A 59 41.54 -14.04 -10.48
N ALA A 60 41.26 -15.08 -9.68
CA ALA A 60 42.22 -16.14 -9.37
C ALA A 60 42.59 -16.96 -10.61
N GLN A 61 41.64 -17.27 -11.49
CA GLN A 61 41.90 -17.98 -12.74
C GLN A 61 42.65 -17.13 -13.78
N SER A 62 42.44 -15.82 -13.80
CA SER A 62 43.13 -14.90 -14.71
C SER A 62 44.52 -14.50 -14.25
N ALA A 63 44.84 -14.72 -12.96
CA ALA A 63 46.15 -14.41 -12.37
C ALA A 63 47.16 -15.56 -12.50
N MET A 64 46.74 -16.72 -13.02
CA MET A 64 47.59 -17.87 -13.35
C MET A 64 47.88 -17.89 -14.86
#